data_AF-A0A8X6QR70-F1
#
_entry.id   AF-A0A8X6QR70-F1
#
_cell.length_a   1.000
_cell.length_b   1.000
_cell.length_c   1.000
_cell.angle_alpha   90.00
_cell.angle_beta   90.00
_cell.angle_gamma   90.00
#
_symmetry.space_group_name_H-M   'P 1'
#
loop_
_entity.id
_entity.type
_entity.pdbx_description
1 polymer ?
#
loop_
_entity_poly.entity_id
_entity_poly.type
_entity_poly.pdbx_seq_one_letter_code
_entity_poly.pdbx_strand_id
1 'polypeptide(L)'
;MEVNSERQCSKKRRKNKKASCDVNETVVRPEFFDGISNWLKLQQVRSILSYTIQFILEIFFTFPLFLSILCDNVLQSIAPRVRSCVSFVFEKVLEKTSKEENSENSIRSGEKTHFKKPHKKRQEYKRNPPNRKNFQKIKPQFKFDFDERKDSLVSAHSDLSDHEMDDEESMRLTKTVSIDCEMVGTGPTGDDSILARVSIVNAYGECVYDTFVKPMEEVTDYRTFVSGVRPSDLVDAKDLFEVQKEVFAIISGRRVVGHALNNDFEVLFMNHPRKLIRDTSKYKPFKKLFGGRTPSLKKLTAKLLGCEIQGAEHSSIEDAQAAMLLYLTHKKEWEKSLRQKKRKK
;
A
#
# COMPACT_ATOMS: atom_id res chain seq x y z
N MET A 1 -16.19 61.89 -40.52
CA MET A 1 -15.76 62.46 -41.81
C MET A 1 -15.69 61.29 -42.76
N GLU A 2 -16.80 60.96 -43.41
CA GLU A 2 -17.22 61.55 -44.70
C GLU A 2 -16.19 61.26 -45.80
N VAL A 3 -16.50 60.98 -47.06
CA VAL A 3 -17.67 60.66 -47.89
C VAL A 3 -17.01 60.41 -49.28
N ASN A 4 -17.51 59.43 -50.02
CA ASN A 4 -17.61 59.28 -51.50
C ASN A 4 -16.74 60.08 -52.50
N SER A 5 -16.75 59.49 -53.71
CA SER A 5 -16.94 60.15 -55.03
C SER A 5 -15.63 60.42 -55.81
N GLU A 6 -15.51 60.17 -57.12
CA GLU A 6 -16.42 59.72 -58.18
C GLU A 6 -15.63 59.46 -59.49
N ARG A 7 -16.16 58.55 -60.33
CA ARG A 7 -16.36 58.63 -61.81
C ARG A 7 -15.16 58.92 -62.74
N GLN A 8 -15.13 58.55 -64.02
CA GLN A 8 -15.71 57.53 -64.91
C GLN A 8 -15.30 57.95 -66.34
N CYS A 9 -15.33 57.00 -67.28
CA CYS A 9 -15.56 57.18 -68.72
C CYS A 9 -14.43 57.80 -69.60
N SER A 10 -14.20 57.41 -70.86
CA SER A 10 -14.77 56.37 -71.72
C SER A 10 -14.12 56.37 -73.12
N LYS A 11 -14.12 55.19 -73.77
CA LYS A 11 -14.41 54.94 -75.22
C LYS A 11 -13.46 55.51 -76.30
N LYS A 12 -12.90 54.63 -77.15
CA LYS A 12 -13.40 54.34 -78.53
C LYS A 12 -12.48 53.42 -79.36
N ARG A 13 -13.09 52.35 -79.93
CA ARG A 13 -13.11 51.90 -81.36
C ARG A 13 -11.76 51.57 -82.06
N ARG A 14 -11.58 50.59 -82.96
CA ARG A 14 -12.40 49.81 -83.93
C ARG A 14 -11.40 48.80 -84.59
N LYS A 15 -11.67 47.51 -84.85
CA LYS A 15 -12.27 46.86 -86.07
C LYS A 15 -11.38 45.68 -86.59
N ASN A 16 -12.02 44.50 -86.74
CA ASN A 16 -12.02 43.53 -87.87
C ASN A 16 -10.69 43.03 -88.50
N LYS A 17 -10.54 41.82 -89.07
CA LYS A 17 -11.30 40.56 -89.28
C LYS A 17 -10.37 39.63 -90.10
N LYS A 18 -10.37 38.31 -89.87
CA LYS A 18 -10.23 37.17 -90.84
C LYS A 18 -10.06 35.88 -90.01
N ALA A 19 -11.08 35.03 -89.81
CA ALA A 19 -11.74 34.08 -90.72
C ALA A 19 -10.89 32.84 -91.08
N SER A 20 -11.19 31.68 -90.50
CA SER A 20 -11.55 30.43 -91.20
C SER A 20 -11.89 29.31 -90.21
N CYS A 21 -12.89 28.50 -90.56
CA CYS A 21 -13.42 27.35 -89.84
C CYS A 21 -12.73 26.06 -90.34
N ASP A 22 -12.53 25.07 -89.44
CA ASP A 22 -13.05 23.69 -89.53
C ASP A 22 -12.16 22.64 -88.84
N VAL A 23 -12.80 21.97 -87.87
CA VAL A 23 -12.74 20.57 -87.39
C VAL A 23 -11.45 19.76 -87.63
N ASN A 24 -10.80 19.29 -86.54
CA ASN A 24 -10.52 17.86 -86.32
C ASN A 24 -9.87 17.56 -84.95
N GLU A 25 -10.57 16.69 -84.21
CA GLU A 25 -10.04 15.49 -83.53
C GLU A 25 -8.98 15.64 -82.41
N THR A 26 -9.47 15.48 -81.17
CA THR A 26 -8.66 15.18 -79.98
C THR A 26 -7.95 13.84 -80.12
N VAL A 27 -6.63 13.87 -80.28
CA VAL A 27 -5.76 12.72 -79.98
C VAL A 27 -4.97 13.03 -78.72
N VAL A 28 -5.51 12.63 -77.58
CA VAL A 28 -4.74 12.56 -76.33
C VAL A 28 -3.82 11.35 -76.45
N ARG A 29 -2.51 11.58 -76.58
CA ARG A 29 -1.52 10.51 -76.42
C ARG A 29 -1.54 10.05 -74.96
N PRO A 30 -1.65 8.75 -74.67
CA PRO A 30 -1.49 8.27 -73.31
C PRO A 30 -0.01 8.46 -72.93
N GLU A 31 0.24 9.22 -71.87
CA GLU A 31 1.57 9.26 -71.28
C GLU A 31 1.94 7.86 -70.80
N PHE A 32 3.03 7.36 -71.36
CA PHE A 32 3.60 6.07 -71.03
C PHE A 32 4.08 6.12 -69.58
N PHE A 33 3.35 5.43 -68.71
CA PHE A 33 3.68 5.30 -67.30
C PHE A 33 5.04 4.59 -67.16
N ASP A 34 6.08 5.30 -66.73
CA ASP A 34 7.40 4.72 -66.47
C ASP A 34 7.36 3.83 -65.21
N GLY A 35 6.85 2.61 -65.38
CA GLY A 35 6.73 1.59 -64.34
C GLY A 35 8.06 1.20 -63.69
N ILE A 36 9.19 1.43 -64.35
CA ILE A 36 10.53 1.14 -63.83
C ILE A 36 10.91 2.07 -62.67
N SER A 37 10.57 3.36 -62.77
CA SER A 37 10.93 4.36 -61.76
C SER A 37 10.14 4.18 -60.45
N ASN A 38 8.85 3.86 -60.56
CA ASN A 38 7.99 3.53 -59.41
C ASN A 38 8.35 2.18 -58.81
N TRP A 39 8.79 1.21 -59.61
CA TRP A 39 9.23 -0.09 -59.11
C TRP A 39 10.55 0.01 -58.31
N LEU A 40 11.52 0.81 -58.77
CA LEU A 40 12.75 1.08 -58.01
C LEU A 40 12.46 1.79 -56.67
N LYS A 41 11.58 2.80 -56.67
CA LYS A 41 11.15 3.49 -55.44
C LYS A 41 10.43 2.53 -54.48
N LEU A 42 9.59 1.65 -54.99
CA LEU A 42 8.92 0.62 -54.18
C LEU A 42 9.89 -0.42 -53.61
N GLN A 43 10.93 -0.81 -54.36
CA GLN A 43 11.99 -1.67 -53.82
C GLN A 43 12.80 -0.97 -52.72
N GLN A 44 13.08 0.32 -52.88
CA GLN A 44 13.83 1.09 -51.88
C GLN A 44 13.03 1.28 -50.59
N VAL A 45 11.73 1.56 -50.68
CA VAL A 45 10.84 1.64 -49.52
C VAL A 45 10.71 0.28 -48.82
N ARG A 46 10.61 -0.82 -49.58
CA ARG A 46 10.59 -2.18 -49.01
C ARG A 46 11.88 -2.52 -48.27
N SER A 47 13.03 -2.13 -48.81
CA SER A 47 14.33 -2.33 -48.18
C SER A 47 14.43 -1.56 -46.86
N ILE A 48 14.05 -0.28 -46.85
CA ILE A 48 14.03 0.55 -45.64
C ILE A 48 13.08 -0.01 -44.59
N LEU A 49 11.85 -0.39 -44.97
CA LEU A 49 10.92 -1.03 -44.04
C LEU A 49 11.51 -2.34 -43.47
N SER A 50 12.12 -3.16 -44.31
CA SER A 50 12.76 -4.41 -43.86
C SER A 50 13.88 -4.15 -42.85
N TYR A 51 14.75 -3.17 -43.09
CA TYR A 51 15.82 -2.83 -42.14
C TYR A 51 15.28 -2.22 -40.85
N THR A 52 14.23 -1.39 -40.91
CA THR A 52 13.62 -0.84 -39.70
C THR A 52 12.93 -1.91 -38.86
N ILE A 53 12.25 -2.88 -39.50
CA ILE A 53 11.62 -4.01 -38.81
C ILE A 53 12.70 -4.91 -38.21
N GLN A 54 13.77 -5.21 -38.95
CA GLN A 54 14.89 -6.01 -38.44
C GLN A 54 15.55 -5.35 -37.24
N PHE A 55 15.78 -4.03 -37.28
CA PHE A 55 16.37 -3.26 -36.19
C PHE A 55 15.45 -3.21 -34.96
N ILE A 56 14.14 -3.02 -35.15
CA ILE A 56 13.15 -3.06 -34.06
C ILE A 56 13.08 -4.47 -33.45
N LEU A 57 13.09 -5.52 -34.28
CA LEU A 57 13.11 -6.90 -33.79
C LEU A 57 14.40 -7.20 -33.03
N GLU A 58 15.56 -6.74 -33.50
CA GLU A 58 16.81 -6.89 -32.76
C GLU A 58 16.77 -6.17 -31.42
N ILE A 59 16.18 -4.98 -31.33
CA ILE A 59 15.94 -4.31 -30.04
C ILE A 59 14.99 -5.15 -29.17
N PHE A 60 13.87 -5.64 -29.70
CA PHE A 60 12.93 -6.47 -28.94
C PHE A 60 13.48 -7.82 -28.50
N PHE A 61 14.49 -8.38 -29.18
CA PHE A 61 15.12 -9.65 -28.81
C PHE A 61 16.38 -9.49 -27.96
N THR A 62 17.14 -8.40 -28.11
CA THR A 62 18.36 -8.14 -27.34
C THR A 62 18.07 -7.41 -26.02
N PHE A 63 17.04 -6.56 -25.97
CA PHE A 63 16.67 -5.81 -24.78
C PHE A 63 16.18 -6.70 -23.62
N PRO A 64 15.38 -7.78 -23.83
CA PRO A 64 15.03 -8.70 -22.75
C PRO A 64 16.24 -9.46 -22.21
N LEU A 65 17.20 -9.82 -23.07
CA LEU A 65 18.45 -10.47 -22.67
C LEU A 65 19.34 -9.52 -21.85
N PHE A 66 19.41 -8.25 -22.25
CA PHE A 66 20.15 -7.22 -21.53
C PHE A 66 19.51 -6.91 -20.18
N LEU A 67 18.18 -6.83 -20.13
CA LEU A 67 17.42 -6.61 -18.91
C LEU A 67 17.50 -7.80 -17.96
N SER A 68 17.53 -9.04 -18.47
CA SER A 68 17.71 -10.23 -17.63
C SER A 68 19.12 -10.30 -17.04
N ILE A 69 20.16 -9.99 -17.82
CA ILE A 69 21.55 -9.95 -17.34
C ILE A 69 21.74 -8.83 -16.30
N LEU A 70 21.14 -7.66 -16.52
CA LEU A 70 21.17 -6.56 -15.56
C LEU A 70 20.43 -6.94 -14.27
N CYS A 71 19.27 -7.60 -14.39
CA CYS A 71 18.49 -8.11 -13.27
C CYS A 71 19.28 -9.16 -12.47
N ASP A 72 19.94 -10.11 -13.14
CA ASP A 72 20.75 -11.14 -12.49
C ASP A 72 21.97 -10.56 -11.77
N ASN A 73 22.66 -9.58 -12.37
CA ASN A 73 23.80 -8.90 -11.74
C ASN A 73 23.37 -8.04 -10.54
N VAL A 74 22.24 -7.34 -10.63
CA VAL A 74 21.65 -6.59 -9.51
C VAL A 74 21.15 -7.53 -8.40
N LEU A 75 20.53 -8.65 -8.76
CA LEU A 75 20.04 -9.68 -7.83
C LEU A 75 21.17 -10.47 -7.15
N GLN A 76 22.35 -10.57 -7.76
CA GLN A 76 23.55 -11.17 -7.15
C GLN A 76 24.27 -10.22 -6.20
N SER A 77 24.21 -8.91 -6.43
CA SER A 77 24.82 -7.88 -5.58
C SER A 77 24.02 -7.59 -4.30
N ILE A 78 22.70 -7.82 -4.32
CA ILE A 78 21.84 -7.58 -3.16
C ILE A 78 21.68 -8.86 -2.35
N ALA A 79 22.04 -8.81 -1.06
CA ALA A 79 22.01 -9.93 -0.12
C ALA A 79 20.73 -10.79 -0.22
N PRO A 80 20.82 -12.13 -0.02
CA PRO A 80 19.74 -13.10 -0.30
C PRO A 80 18.41 -12.87 0.46
N ARG A 81 18.35 -11.91 1.39
CA ARG A 81 17.13 -11.51 2.11
C ARG A 81 16.25 -10.51 1.36
N VAL A 82 16.83 -9.68 0.47
CA VAL A 82 16.06 -8.69 -0.32
C VAL A 82 15.43 -9.35 -1.54
N ARG A 83 16.07 -10.39 -2.09
CA ARG A 83 15.56 -11.22 -3.19
C ARG A 83 14.15 -11.78 -2.92
N SER A 84 13.87 -12.15 -1.66
CA SER A 84 12.56 -12.64 -1.25
C SER A 84 11.50 -11.53 -1.18
N CYS A 85 11.88 -10.28 -0.88
CA CYS A 85 10.93 -9.17 -0.83
C CYS A 85 10.62 -8.66 -2.23
N VAL A 86 11.64 -8.50 -3.08
CA VAL A 86 11.44 -8.02 -4.46
C VAL A 86 10.67 -9.04 -5.30
N SER A 87 10.98 -10.34 -5.17
CA SER A 87 10.22 -11.41 -5.85
C SER A 87 8.75 -11.44 -5.42
N PHE A 88 8.47 -11.21 -4.13
CA PHE A 88 7.09 -11.19 -3.61
C PHE A 88 6.31 -9.95 -4.05
N VAL A 89 6.94 -8.77 -4.04
CA VAL A 89 6.32 -7.54 -4.55
C VAL A 89 6.04 -7.67 -6.05
N PHE A 90 6.99 -8.21 -6.83
CA PHE A 90 6.80 -8.43 -8.27
C PHE A 90 5.69 -9.45 -8.57
N GLU A 91 5.63 -10.55 -7.82
CA GLU A 91 4.56 -11.57 -7.92
C GLU A 91 3.18 -10.99 -7.55
N LYS A 92 3.11 -10.11 -6.55
CA LYS A 92 1.86 -9.43 -6.15
C LYS A 92 1.42 -8.35 -7.14
N VAL A 93 2.35 -7.65 -7.78
CA VAL A 93 2.04 -6.70 -8.87
C VAL A 93 1.49 -7.46 -10.09
N LEU A 94 2.09 -8.60 -10.47
CA LEU A 94 1.59 -9.45 -11.56
C LEU A 94 0.23 -10.11 -11.26
N GLU A 95 -0.05 -10.46 -10.01
CA GLU A 95 -1.39 -10.90 -9.58
C GLU A 95 -2.45 -9.79 -9.65
N LYS A 96 -2.05 -8.52 -9.50
CA LYS A 96 -2.98 -7.37 -9.57
C LYS A 96 -3.33 -7.06 -11.04
N THR A 97 -2.34 -7.06 -11.95
CA THR A 97 -2.56 -6.84 -13.38
C THR A 97 -3.38 -7.94 -14.05
N SER A 98 -3.25 -9.20 -13.60
CA SER A 98 -4.03 -10.33 -14.12
C SER A 98 -5.48 -10.40 -13.59
N LYS A 99 -5.80 -9.73 -12.48
CA LYS A 99 -7.18 -9.61 -11.97
C LYS A 99 -7.95 -8.48 -12.62
N GLU A 100 -7.28 -7.40 -13.00
CA GLU A 100 -7.89 -6.27 -13.73
C GLU A 100 -8.34 -6.70 -15.14
N GLU A 101 -7.52 -7.46 -15.89
CA GLU A 101 -7.89 -8.00 -17.22
C GLU A 101 -9.04 -9.02 -17.18
N ASN A 102 -9.18 -9.78 -16.09
CA ASN A 102 -10.29 -10.73 -15.93
C ASN A 102 -11.61 -10.06 -15.52
N SER A 103 -11.55 -8.88 -14.90
CA SER A 103 -12.74 -8.12 -14.49
C SER A 103 -13.42 -7.40 -15.66
N GLU A 104 -12.66 -6.96 -16.67
CA GLU A 104 -13.21 -6.35 -17.88
C GLU A 104 -13.83 -7.36 -18.84
N ASN A 105 -13.31 -8.60 -18.87
CA ASN A 105 -13.85 -9.67 -19.72
C ASN A 105 -15.14 -10.33 -19.17
N SER A 106 -15.44 -10.20 -17.87
CA SER A 106 -16.65 -10.81 -17.28
C SER A 106 -17.91 -9.95 -17.42
N ILE A 107 -17.81 -8.71 -17.88
CA ILE A 107 -18.96 -7.78 -18.02
C ILE A 107 -19.71 -8.01 -19.35
N ARG A 108 -19.18 -8.83 -20.27
CA ARG A 108 -19.71 -8.96 -21.64
C ARG A 108 -20.52 -10.22 -21.97
N SER A 109 -20.87 -11.08 -21.00
CA SER A 109 -21.65 -12.29 -21.31
C SER A 109 -22.63 -12.68 -20.19
N GLY A 110 -23.94 -12.44 -20.42
CA GLY A 110 -25.14 -13.14 -19.92
C GLY A 110 -25.27 -13.45 -18.40
N GLU A 111 -26.41 -13.54 -17.76
CA GLU A 111 -27.80 -13.67 -18.16
C GLU A 111 -28.63 -13.56 -16.85
N LYS A 112 -29.85 -13.02 -16.94
CA LYS A 112 -30.72 -12.76 -15.78
C LYS A 112 -31.20 -14.06 -15.16
N THR A 113 -30.94 -14.28 -13.86
CA THR A 113 -31.69 -15.26 -13.07
C THR A 113 -32.25 -14.62 -11.79
N HIS A 114 -33.58 -14.67 -11.69
CA HIS A 114 -34.36 -14.23 -10.55
C HIS A 114 -34.14 -15.19 -9.37
N PHE A 115 -33.61 -14.70 -8.24
CA PHE A 115 -33.66 -15.41 -6.96
C PHE A 115 -34.22 -14.49 -5.87
N LYS A 116 -35.46 -14.76 -5.45
CA LYS A 116 -36.13 -14.08 -4.33
C LYS A 116 -35.46 -14.52 -3.01
N LYS A 117 -34.99 -13.56 -2.19
CA LYS A 117 -34.61 -13.81 -0.79
C LYS A 117 -35.73 -13.33 0.17
N PRO A 118 -35.97 -14.04 1.29
CA PRO A 118 -37.12 -13.78 2.16
C PRO A 118 -36.88 -12.56 3.08
N HIS A 119 -37.92 -11.74 3.20
CA HIS A 119 -38.04 -10.66 4.18
C HIS A 119 -37.95 -11.21 5.61
N LYS A 120 -36.98 -10.72 6.41
CA LYS A 120 -37.08 -10.75 7.88
C LYS A 120 -37.38 -9.34 8.39
N LYS A 121 -38.54 -9.24 9.07
CA LYS A 121 -39.10 -8.02 9.66
C LYS A 121 -38.14 -7.40 10.68
N ARG A 122 -37.86 -6.10 10.51
CA ARG A 122 -37.20 -5.24 11.49
C ARG A 122 -38.22 -4.93 12.60
N GLN A 123 -37.98 -5.43 13.81
CA GLN A 123 -38.76 -5.02 14.99
C GLN A 123 -38.20 -3.69 15.51
N GLU A 124 -39.03 -2.66 15.38
CA GLU A 124 -38.83 -1.33 15.94
C GLU A 124 -39.14 -1.38 17.44
N TYR A 125 -38.14 -1.16 18.29
CA TYR A 125 -38.35 -0.91 19.72
C TYR A 125 -38.13 0.58 20.00
N LYS A 126 -39.24 1.30 20.18
CA LYS A 126 -39.26 2.64 20.77
C LYS A 126 -38.95 2.55 22.26
N ARG A 127 -37.96 3.27 22.76
CA ARG A 127 -37.83 3.63 24.18
C ARG A 127 -37.40 5.10 24.31
N ASN A 128 -38.22 5.85 25.04
CA ASN A 128 -38.03 7.26 25.41
C ASN A 128 -36.77 7.47 26.29
N PRO A 129 -36.22 8.70 26.36
CA PRO A 129 -34.89 8.96 26.93
C PRO A 129 -34.94 9.06 28.46
N PRO A 130 -33.90 8.64 29.20
CA PRO A 130 -33.74 9.06 30.58
C PRO A 130 -32.93 10.36 30.62
N ASN A 131 -33.60 11.43 31.02
CA ASN A 131 -32.95 12.63 31.52
C ASN A 131 -32.44 12.33 32.94
N ARG A 132 -31.13 12.23 33.15
CA ARG A 132 -30.54 12.36 34.50
C ARG A 132 -29.08 12.75 34.42
N LYS A 133 -28.81 14.00 34.83
CA LYS A 133 -27.48 14.48 35.22
C LYS A 133 -26.92 13.52 36.28
N ASN A 134 -25.92 12.74 35.93
CA ASN A 134 -25.07 12.03 36.88
C ASN A 134 -23.63 12.21 36.40
N PHE A 135 -22.85 12.94 37.19
CA PHE A 135 -21.40 12.95 37.08
C PHE A 135 -20.92 11.49 37.11
N GLN A 136 -20.48 10.97 35.97
CA GLN A 136 -19.75 9.71 35.93
C GLN A 136 -18.45 9.94 36.69
N LYS A 137 -18.32 9.29 37.85
CA LYS A 137 -17.02 9.03 38.46
C LYS A 137 -16.14 8.44 37.37
N ILE A 138 -15.13 9.20 36.95
CA ILE A 138 -14.06 8.72 36.08
C ILE A 138 -13.44 7.54 36.84
N LYS A 139 -13.67 6.31 36.36
CA LYS A 139 -12.86 5.17 36.80
C LYS A 139 -11.42 5.52 36.40
N PRO A 140 -10.43 5.43 37.30
CA PRO A 140 -9.05 5.70 36.92
C PRO A 140 -8.67 4.73 35.80
N GLN A 141 -8.32 5.28 34.64
CA GLN A 141 -7.70 4.51 33.56
C GLN A 141 -6.42 3.92 34.12
N PHE A 142 -6.33 2.60 34.15
CA PHE A 142 -5.17 1.91 34.71
C PHE A 142 -3.95 2.27 33.85
N LYS A 143 -3.04 3.07 34.40
CA LYS A 143 -1.76 3.39 33.74
C LYS A 143 -0.88 2.14 33.83
N PHE A 144 -0.34 1.70 32.70
CA PHE A 144 0.62 0.60 32.71
C PHE A 144 1.84 1.00 33.53
N ASP A 145 2.09 0.29 34.63
CA ASP A 145 3.28 0.49 35.45
C ASP A 145 4.46 -0.23 34.80
N PHE A 146 5.18 0.50 33.96
CA PHE A 146 6.45 0.05 33.39
C PHE A 146 7.65 0.50 34.25
N ASP A 147 7.44 1.38 35.24
CA ASP A 147 8.50 2.07 35.97
C ASP A 147 9.30 1.08 36.84
N GLU A 148 8.63 0.17 37.55
CA GLU A 148 9.29 -0.88 38.36
C GLU A 148 10.23 -1.78 37.52
N ARG A 149 9.93 -1.95 36.23
CA ARG A 149 10.74 -2.78 35.31
C ARG A 149 11.91 -2.02 34.70
N LYS A 150 11.82 -0.70 34.59
CA LYS A 150 12.88 0.13 34.01
C LYS A 150 14.15 0.01 34.86
N ASP A 151 14.01 0.16 36.18
CA ASP A 151 15.12 0.04 37.14
C ASP A 151 15.80 -1.33 37.10
N SER A 152 15.00 -2.40 37.05
CA SER A 152 15.48 -3.80 37.02
C SER A 152 16.27 -4.15 35.73
N LEU A 153 16.03 -3.44 34.63
CA LEU A 153 16.67 -3.69 33.34
C LEU A 153 17.87 -2.76 33.12
N VAL A 154 17.78 -1.50 33.58
CA VAL A 154 18.92 -0.58 33.62
C VAL A 154 20.05 -1.17 34.45
N SER A 155 19.74 -1.75 35.61
CA SER A 155 20.74 -2.42 36.46
C SER A 155 21.37 -3.67 35.82
N ALA A 156 20.66 -4.33 34.89
CA ALA A 156 21.18 -5.51 34.17
C ALA A 156 22.01 -5.14 32.93
N HIS A 157 21.98 -3.87 32.53
CA HIS A 157 22.69 -3.33 31.36
C HIS A 157 23.94 -2.54 31.72
N SER A 158 24.11 -2.10 32.96
CA SER A 158 25.29 -1.36 33.44
C SER A 158 26.55 -2.20 33.67
N ASP A 159 26.50 -3.54 33.53
CA ASP A 159 27.64 -4.44 33.80
C ASP A 159 28.59 -4.66 32.60
N LEU A 160 28.55 -3.80 31.56
CA LEU A 160 29.44 -3.93 30.38
C LEU A 160 30.10 -2.59 30.01
N SER A 161 31.34 -2.47 30.49
CA SER A 161 32.50 -1.68 30.03
C SER A 161 32.30 -0.38 29.24
N ASP A 162 32.90 0.67 29.80
CA ASP A 162 33.26 1.96 29.20
C ASP A 162 33.91 1.81 27.81
N HIS A 163 33.16 2.18 26.76
CA HIS A 163 33.70 2.73 25.53
C HIS A 163 32.63 3.61 24.87
N GLU A 164 32.92 4.91 24.85
CA GLU A 164 32.07 5.98 24.34
C GLU A 164 31.72 5.81 22.85
N MET A 165 30.42 5.76 22.56
CA MET A 165 29.79 6.51 21.47
C MET A 165 28.38 6.90 21.95
N ASP A 166 28.16 8.20 22.12
CA ASP A 166 26.88 8.80 22.48
C ASP A 166 25.86 8.63 21.34
N ASP A 167 25.11 7.55 21.37
CA ASP A 167 23.82 7.46 20.67
C ASP A 167 22.71 7.23 21.73
N GLU A 168 22.16 8.32 22.30
CA GLU A 168 20.94 8.24 23.13
C GLU A 168 19.81 7.48 22.40
N GLU A 169 19.79 7.53 21.07
CA GLU A 169 18.83 6.84 20.20
C GLU A 169 18.98 5.30 20.24
N SER A 170 20.21 4.80 20.39
CA SER A 170 20.51 3.37 20.62
C SER A 170 20.01 2.91 21.99
N MET A 171 20.07 3.77 23.02
CA MET A 171 19.61 3.45 24.38
C MET A 171 18.09 3.32 24.49
N ARG A 172 17.32 4.00 23.63
CA ARG A 172 15.84 3.87 23.62
C ARG A 172 15.35 2.55 23.00
N LEU A 173 16.15 1.91 22.15
CA LEU A 173 15.74 0.71 21.41
C LEU A 173 16.15 -0.59 22.11
N THR A 174 15.20 -1.20 22.82
CA THR A 174 15.42 -2.50 23.48
C THR A 174 15.47 -3.66 22.49
N LYS A 175 16.05 -4.81 22.89
CA LYS A 175 16.05 -6.08 22.11
C LYS A 175 14.66 -6.61 21.74
N THR A 176 13.60 -6.02 22.28
CA THR A 176 12.21 -6.40 22.07
C THR A 176 11.39 -5.13 21.95
N VAL A 177 10.61 -5.04 20.89
CA VAL A 177 9.73 -3.90 20.61
C VAL A 177 8.32 -4.44 20.36
N SER A 178 7.32 -3.60 20.55
CA SER A 178 5.93 -3.91 20.25
C SER A 178 5.41 -2.93 19.21
N ILE A 179 4.64 -3.42 18.26
CA ILE A 179 4.08 -2.64 17.16
C ILE A 179 2.57 -2.83 17.11
N ASP A 180 1.88 -1.75 16.75
CA ASP A 180 0.46 -1.75 16.44
C ASP A 180 0.18 -0.70 15.36
N CYS A 181 -0.75 -1.00 14.46
CA CYS A 181 -1.13 -0.16 13.34
C CYS A 181 -2.62 0.15 13.37
N GLU A 182 -2.97 1.40 13.06
CA GLU A 182 -4.35 1.78 12.76
C GLU A 182 -4.56 1.81 11.25
N MET A 183 -5.74 1.37 10.83
CA MET A 183 -6.12 1.29 9.43
C MET A 183 -7.37 2.10 9.11
N VAL A 184 -7.39 2.63 7.90
CA VAL A 184 -8.57 3.25 7.29
C VAL A 184 -9.07 2.37 6.13
N GLY A 185 -10.34 2.55 5.78
CA GLY A 185 -11.05 1.87 4.72
C GLY A 185 -10.89 2.57 3.36
N THR A 186 -10.62 1.80 2.32
CA THR A 186 -10.58 2.24 0.92
C THR A 186 -11.46 1.37 0.03
N GLY A 187 -11.53 1.72 -1.25
CA GLY A 187 -12.38 1.06 -2.23
C GLY A 187 -13.85 1.46 -2.12
N PRO A 188 -14.71 0.97 -3.04
CA PRO A 188 -16.10 1.44 -3.18
C PRO A 188 -16.97 1.25 -1.93
N THR A 189 -16.64 0.25 -1.10
CA THR A 189 -17.40 -0.09 0.11
C THR A 189 -16.64 0.24 1.41
N GLY A 190 -15.38 0.67 1.33
CA GLY A 190 -14.55 0.95 2.50
C GLY A 190 -14.07 -0.30 3.24
N ASP A 191 -14.15 -1.48 2.62
CA ASP A 191 -13.78 -2.76 3.24
C ASP A 191 -12.27 -3.03 3.20
N ASP A 192 -11.59 -2.55 2.16
CA ASP A 192 -10.14 -2.71 2.01
C ASP A 192 -9.42 -1.87 3.07
N SER A 193 -8.46 -2.48 3.77
CA SER A 193 -7.77 -1.85 4.89
C SER A 193 -6.37 -1.43 4.49
N ILE A 194 -6.06 -0.14 4.65
CA ILE A 194 -4.72 0.41 4.41
C ILE A 194 -4.18 1.09 5.66
N LEU A 195 -2.85 1.16 5.75
CA LEU A 195 -2.18 1.79 6.89
C LEU A 195 -2.49 3.29 6.98
N ALA A 196 -2.80 3.76 8.19
CA ALA A 196 -3.01 5.17 8.47
C ALA A 196 -2.18 5.68 9.64
N ARG A 197 -1.82 4.83 10.60
CA ARG A 197 -0.90 5.14 11.70
C ARG A 197 -0.14 3.90 12.11
N VAL A 198 1.11 4.06 12.50
CA VAL A 198 1.90 2.99 13.13
C VAL A 198 2.57 3.54 14.39
N SER A 199 2.51 2.74 15.45
CA SER A 199 3.22 3.05 16.70
C SER A 199 4.10 1.87 17.11
N ILE A 200 5.31 2.18 17.58
CA ILE A 200 6.26 1.21 18.12
C ILE A 200 6.68 1.67 19.51
N VAL A 201 6.62 0.73 20.47
CA VAL A 201 7.08 0.94 21.84
C VAL A 201 8.21 -0.02 22.19
N ASN A 202 9.13 0.42 23.04
CA ASN A 202 10.20 -0.42 23.56
C ASN A 202 9.68 -1.31 24.72
N ALA A 203 10.58 -2.10 25.33
CA ALA A 203 10.21 -3.00 26.42
C ALA A 203 9.89 -2.27 27.74
N TYR A 204 10.19 -0.98 27.84
CA TYR A 204 9.79 -0.09 28.93
C TYR A 204 8.44 0.56 28.66
N GLY A 205 7.77 0.23 27.56
CA GLY A 205 6.52 0.85 27.16
C GLY A 205 6.67 2.29 26.65
N GLU A 206 7.90 2.79 26.50
CA GLU A 206 8.13 4.11 25.94
C GLU A 206 7.89 4.07 24.44
N CYS A 207 7.16 5.07 23.93
CA CYS A 207 6.98 5.25 22.51
C CYS A 207 8.30 5.67 21.85
N VAL A 208 8.77 4.84 20.92
CA VAL A 208 10.01 5.08 20.15
C VAL A 208 9.72 5.50 18.72
N TYR A 209 8.50 5.24 18.25
CA TYR A 209 8.05 5.66 16.93
C TYR A 209 6.54 5.79 16.93
N ASP A 210 6.01 6.89 16.42
CA ASP A 210 4.58 7.11 16.23
C ASP A 210 4.39 8.08 15.07
N THR A 211 3.78 7.61 13.99
CA THR A 211 3.55 8.45 12.82
C THR A 211 2.24 8.10 12.14
N PHE A 212 1.58 9.13 11.62
CA PHE A 212 0.55 8.96 10.60
C PHE A 212 1.19 8.69 9.24
N VAL A 213 0.46 7.95 8.41
CA VAL A 213 0.91 7.49 7.10
C VAL A 213 -0.09 7.94 6.05
N LYS A 214 0.44 8.55 4.98
CA LYS A 214 -0.36 8.98 3.85
C LYS A 214 -0.93 7.75 3.12
N PRO A 215 -2.26 7.64 3.00
CA PRO A 215 -2.93 6.63 2.21
C PRO A 215 -2.44 6.58 0.75
N MET A 216 -2.25 5.37 0.23
CA MET A 216 -1.94 5.16 -1.21
C MET A 216 -3.18 5.29 -2.10
N GLU A 217 -4.37 5.20 -1.51
CA GLU A 217 -5.66 5.23 -2.17
C GLU A 217 -6.59 6.22 -1.45
N GLU A 218 -7.66 6.66 -2.13
CA GLU A 218 -8.65 7.54 -1.52
C GLU A 218 -9.36 6.84 -0.36
N VAL A 219 -9.35 7.48 0.80
CA VAL A 219 -10.01 6.98 2.01
C VAL A 219 -11.52 7.19 1.89
N THR A 220 -12.26 6.08 1.89
CA THR A 220 -13.73 6.08 1.84
C THR A 220 -14.37 5.92 3.22
N ASP A 221 -13.67 5.31 4.17
CA ASP A 221 -14.09 5.23 5.57
C ASP A 221 -12.90 5.36 6.52
N TYR A 222 -12.86 6.41 7.34
CA TYR A 222 -11.78 6.60 8.31
C TYR A 222 -11.84 5.61 9.48
N ARG A 223 -12.99 4.97 9.71
CA ARG A 223 -13.22 4.03 10.82
C ARG A 223 -12.87 4.65 12.18
N THR A 224 -13.00 5.97 12.28
CA THR A 224 -12.61 6.82 13.40
C THR A 224 -12.99 6.26 14.76
N PHE A 225 -14.20 5.70 14.89
CA PHE A 225 -14.70 5.12 16.14
C PHE A 225 -13.86 3.93 16.65
N VAL A 226 -13.09 3.29 15.76
CA VAL A 226 -12.08 2.28 16.08
C VAL A 226 -10.69 2.89 15.98
N SER A 227 -10.31 3.41 14.82
CA SER A 227 -8.93 3.77 14.51
C SER A 227 -8.41 5.02 15.20
N GLY A 228 -9.30 5.90 15.66
CA GLY A 228 -8.96 7.24 16.12
C GLY A 228 -8.48 8.20 15.03
N VAL A 229 -8.33 7.74 13.78
CA VAL A 229 -7.79 8.55 12.67
C VAL A 229 -8.84 9.51 12.14
N ARG A 230 -8.41 10.74 11.84
CA ARG A 230 -9.19 11.81 11.20
C ARG A 230 -8.58 12.24 9.87
N PRO A 231 -9.36 12.86 8.97
CA PRO A 231 -8.83 13.46 7.74
C PRO A 231 -7.68 14.45 7.99
N SER A 232 -7.77 15.24 9.07
CA SER A 232 -6.74 16.21 9.46
C SER A 232 -5.40 15.55 9.78
N ASP A 233 -5.40 14.32 10.27
CA ASP A 233 -4.19 13.62 10.67
C ASP A 233 -3.38 13.14 9.44
N LEU A 234 -4.02 13.08 8.27
CA LEU A 234 -3.44 12.54 7.03
C LEU A 234 -2.95 13.62 6.05
N VAL A 235 -3.17 14.91 6.33
CA VAL A 235 -2.85 16.02 5.42
C VAL A 235 -1.35 16.10 5.15
N ASP A 236 -0.54 16.07 6.21
CA ASP A 236 0.92 16.16 6.17
C ASP A 236 1.59 14.86 6.63
N ALA A 237 0.88 13.74 6.49
CA ALA A 237 1.38 12.43 6.89
C ALA A 237 2.52 11.94 5.98
N LYS A 238 3.44 11.15 6.55
CA LYS A 238 4.59 10.60 5.82
C LYS A 238 4.17 9.59 4.76
N ASP A 239 4.91 9.52 3.66
CA ASP A 239 4.69 8.49 2.65
C ASP A 239 4.99 7.09 3.20
N LEU A 240 4.19 6.10 2.80
CA LEU A 240 4.32 4.71 3.27
C LEU A 240 5.74 4.16 3.09
N PHE A 241 6.42 4.50 2.00
CA PHE A 241 7.77 3.99 1.74
C PHE A 241 8.82 4.54 2.72
N GLU A 242 8.68 5.79 3.16
CA GLU A 242 9.54 6.36 4.20
C GLU A 242 9.30 5.64 5.53
N VAL A 243 8.02 5.51 5.90
CA VAL A 243 7.59 4.82 7.12
C VAL A 243 8.07 3.37 7.14
N GLN A 244 7.96 2.63 6.02
CA GLN A 244 8.46 1.27 5.90
C GLN A 244 9.97 1.16 6.19
N LYS A 245 10.78 2.10 5.72
CA LYS A 245 12.22 2.12 5.98
C LYS A 245 12.52 2.34 7.45
N GLU A 246 11.84 3.30 8.07
CA GLU A 246 11.99 3.65 9.48
C GLU A 246 11.56 2.47 10.37
N VAL A 247 10.37 1.92 10.13
CA VAL A 247 9.86 0.72 10.80
C VAL A 247 10.82 -0.44 10.62
N PHE A 248 11.34 -0.68 9.41
CA PHE A 248 12.30 -1.75 9.14
C PHE A 248 13.56 -1.59 9.99
N ALA A 249 14.16 -0.39 10.00
CA ALA A 249 15.36 -0.11 10.77
C ALA A 249 15.15 -0.39 12.27
N ILE A 250 13.97 -0.01 12.79
CA ILE A 250 13.61 -0.24 14.19
C ILE A 250 13.42 -1.73 14.47
N ILE A 251 12.64 -2.47 13.68
CA ILE A 251 12.29 -3.86 14.03
C ILE A 251 13.36 -4.89 13.64
N SER A 252 14.29 -4.53 12.75
CA SER A 252 15.27 -5.47 12.21
C SER A 252 16.16 -6.06 13.31
N GLY A 253 16.32 -7.39 13.31
CA GLY A 253 17.08 -8.13 14.32
C GLY A 253 16.42 -8.22 15.71
N ARG A 254 15.28 -7.55 15.95
CA ARG A 254 14.61 -7.49 17.26
C ARG A 254 13.43 -8.46 17.35
N ARG A 255 13.04 -8.82 18.58
CA ARG A 255 11.75 -9.49 18.80
C ARG A 255 10.63 -8.48 18.65
N VAL A 256 9.62 -8.84 17.86
CA VAL A 256 8.42 -8.00 17.65
C VAL A 256 7.24 -8.65 18.35
N VAL A 257 6.67 -7.91 19.30
CA VAL A 257 5.46 -8.24 20.05
C VAL A 257 4.29 -7.47 19.43
N GLY A 258 3.09 -7.99 19.55
CA GLY A 258 1.86 -7.31 19.14
C GLY A 258 0.65 -8.23 19.27
N HIS A 259 -0.49 -7.80 18.75
CA HIS A 259 -1.72 -8.56 18.78
C HIS A 259 -2.28 -8.74 17.36
N ALA A 260 -2.33 -9.98 16.87
CA ALA A 260 -2.75 -10.28 15.50
C ALA A 260 -1.88 -9.62 14.41
N LEU A 261 -0.56 -9.55 14.69
CA LEU A 261 0.52 -8.98 13.85
C LEU A 261 0.51 -9.28 12.34
N ASN A 262 -0.24 -10.29 11.91
CA ASN A 262 -0.44 -10.55 10.49
C ASN A 262 -1.11 -9.36 9.79
N ASN A 263 -2.07 -8.71 10.46
CA ASN A 263 -2.80 -7.58 9.91
C ASN A 263 -1.88 -6.37 9.75
N ASP A 264 -1.07 -6.08 10.77
CA ASP A 264 -0.09 -4.98 10.76
C ASP A 264 0.95 -5.17 9.65
N PHE A 265 1.55 -6.36 9.56
CA PHE A 265 2.56 -6.65 8.56
C PHE A 265 2.00 -6.68 7.13
N GLU A 266 0.73 -7.02 6.95
CA GLU A 266 0.06 -6.99 5.66
C GLU A 266 -0.10 -5.56 5.14
N VAL A 267 -0.62 -4.64 5.96
CA VAL A 267 -0.79 -3.23 5.55
C VAL A 267 0.54 -2.47 5.46
N LEU A 268 1.57 -2.92 6.20
CA LEU A 268 2.94 -2.44 6.06
C LEU A 268 3.65 -3.03 4.83
N PHE A 269 3.11 -4.06 4.18
CA PHE A 269 3.81 -4.85 3.15
C PHE A 269 5.17 -5.39 3.59
N MET A 270 5.28 -5.83 4.85
CA MET A 270 6.53 -6.29 5.46
C MET A 270 6.44 -7.74 5.91
N ASN A 271 7.61 -8.37 6.07
CA ASN A 271 7.73 -9.69 6.67
C ASN A 271 8.74 -9.65 7.80
N HIS A 272 8.44 -10.34 8.91
CA HIS A 272 9.37 -10.49 10.02
C HIS A 272 9.69 -11.97 10.28
N PRO A 273 10.95 -12.35 10.64
CA PRO A 273 11.29 -13.73 10.90
C PRO A 273 10.40 -14.35 11.98
N ARG A 274 9.70 -15.44 11.64
CA ARG A 274 8.75 -16.14 12.56
C ARG A 274 9.34 -16.46 13.94
N LYS A 275 10.66 -16.68 14.04
CA LYS A 275 11.36 -16.95 15.30
C LYS A 275 11.42 -15.74 16.24
N LEU A 276 11.29 -14.53 15.71
CA LEU A 276 11.34 -13.25 16.43
C LEU A 276 9.94 -12.66 16.71
N ILE A 277 8.88 -13.19 16.09
CA ILE A 277 7.50 -12.76 16.33
C ILE A 277 6.97 -13.32 17.67
N ARG A 278 6.27 -12.47 18.43
CA ARG A 278 5.57 -12.79 19.68
C ARG A 278 4.14 -12.23 19.61
N ASP A 279 3.32 -12.91 18.81
CA ASP A 279 1.92 -12.55 18.61
C ASP A 279 1.04 -13.07 19.77
N THR A 280 0.48 -12.15 20.55
CA THR A 280 -0.35 -12.45 21.73
C THR A 280 -1.66 -13.15 21.35
N SER A 281 -2.21 -12.88 20.15
CA SER A 281 -3.42 -13.55 19.65
C SER A 281 -3.20 -15.05 19.36
N LYS A 282 -1.96 -15.43 19.03
CA LYS A 282 -1.56 -16.80 18.67
C LYS A 282 -0.95 -17.59 19.83
N TYR A 283 -0.71 -16.96 20.98
CA TYR A 283 -0.09 -17.64 22.12
C TYR A 283 -1.03 -18.68 22.74
N LYS A 284 -0.64 -19.97 22.67
CA LYS A 284 -1.51 -21.11 23.06
C LYS A 284 -2.07 -21.00 24.48
N PRO A 285 -1.28 -20.65 25.52
CA PRO A 285 -1.82 -20.45 26.87
C PRO A 285 -2.92 -19.39 26.93
N PHE A 286 -2.78 -18.27 26.22
CA PHE A 286 -3.84 -17.25 26.16
C PHE A 286 -5.10 -17.80 25.50
N LYS A 287 -4.98 -18.48 24.36
CA LYS A 287 -6.15 -19.11 23.73
C LYS A 287 -6.85 -20.12 24.64
N LYS A 288 -6.11 -20.91 25.43
CA LYS A 288 -6.69 -21.86 26.39
C LYS A 288 -7.55 -21.17 27.45
N LEU A 289 -7.17 -19.99 27.91
CA LEU A 289 -7.97 -19.20 28.87
C LEU A 289 -9.33 -18.76 28.31
N PHE A 290 -9.52 -18.84 26.99
CA PHE A 290 -10.74 -18.47 26.27
C PHE A 290 -11.33 -19.66 25.48
N GLY A 291 -11.16 -20.89 26.00
CA GLY A 291 -11.75 -22.10 25.41
C GLY A 291 -11.20 -22.44 24.03
N GLY A 292 -9.94 -22.08 23.75
CA GLY A 292 -9.27 -22.33 22.48
C GLY A 292 -9.53 -21.28 21.39
N ARG A 293 -10.46 -20.35 21.61
CA ARG A 293 -10.72 -19.22 20.69
C ARG A 293 -9.63 -18.16 20.80
N THR A 294 -9.44 -17.39 19.74
CA THR A 294 -8.54 -16.24 19.77
C THR A 294 -9.22 -15.11 20.55
N PRO A 295 -8.67 -14.66 21.71
CA PRO A 295 -9.23 -13.53 22.44
C PRO A 295 -8.89 -12.21 21.76
N SER A 296 -9.76 -11.20 21.89
CA SER A 296 -9.38 -9.82 21.58
C SER A 296 -8.39 -9.28 22.62
N LEU A 297 -7.59 -8.29 22.24
CA LEU A 297 -6.64 -7.63 23.14
C LEU A 297 -7.34 -7.12 24.40
N LYS A 298 -8.44 -6.37 24.25
CA LYS A 298 -9.29 -5.89 25.36
C LYS A 298 -9.74 -6.97 26.33
N LYS A 299 -10.17 -8.14 25.85
CA LYS A 299 -10.59 -9.25 26.73
C LYS A 299 -9.39 -9.86 27.45
N LEU A 300 -8.25 -9.93 26.76
CA LEU A 300 -7.04 -10.53 27.27
C LEU A 300 -6.42 -9.66 28.36
N THR A 301 -6.34 -8.35 28.16
CA THR A 301 -5.83 -7.37 29.12
C THR A 301 -6.73 -7.29 30.35
N ALA A 302 -8.05 -7.22 30.17
CA ALA A 302 -9.00 -7.23 31.30
C ALA A 302 -8.85 -8.47 32.16
N LYS A 303 -8.63 -9.65 31.55
CA LYS A 303 -8.50 -10.91 32.26
C LYS A 303 -7.14 -11.12 32.94
N LEU A 304 -6.05 -10.73 32.29
CA LEU A 304 -4.68 -11.05 32.75
C LEU A 304 -3.99 -9.90 33.47
N LEU A 305 -4.33 -8.66 33.13
CA LEU A 305 -3.72 -7.46 33.67
C LEU A 305 -4.69 -6.66 34.56
N GLY A 306 -5.99 -7.00 34.54
CA GLY A 306 -7.01 -6.27 35.30
C GLY A 306 -7.29 -4.86 34.76
N CYS A 307 -6.84 -4.56 33.54
CA CYS A 307 -7.02 -3.25 32.90
C CYS A 307 -8.02 -3.30 31.74
N GLU A 308 -8.87 -2.29 31.66
CA GLU A 308 -9.74 -2.05 30.49
C GLU A 308 -9.05 -1.03 29.58
N ILE A 309 -8.83 -1.42 28.33
CA ILE A 309 -8.31 -0.56 27.24
C ILE A 309 -9.40 -0.38 26.18
N GLN A 310 -9.15 0.46 25.17
CA GLN A 310 -10.08 0.68 24.04
C GLN A 310 -11.48 1.08 24.54
N GLY A 311 -11.53 2.09 25.43
CA GLY A 311 -12.77 2.57 26.06
C GLY A 311 -13.62 3.43 25.12
N ALA A 312 -12.98 4.17 24.23
CA ALA A 312 -13.60 4.96 23.17
C ALA A 312 -12.97 4.56 21.83
N GLU A 313 -12.18 5.44 21.23
CA GLU A 313 -11.33 5.15 20.08
C GLU A 313 -10.09 4.38 20.54
N HIS A 314 -9.49 3.62 19.63
CA HIS A 314 -8.24 2.93 19.91
C HIS A 314 -7.07 3.90 19.86
N SER A 315 -6.03 3.53 20.58
CA SER A 315 -4.74 4.18 20.52
C SER A 315 -3.72 3.09 20.25
N SER A 316 -3.09 3.13 19.07
CA SER A 316 -2.02 2.21 18.70
C SER A 316 -0.88 2.18 19.73
N ILE A 317 -0.60 3.30 20.41
CA ILE A 317 0.37 3.32 21.52
C ILE A 317 -0.12 2.48 22.71
N GLU A 318 -1.37 2.69 23.17
CA GLU A 318 -1.98 1.93 24.28
C GLU A 318 -2.03 0.43 23.95
N ASP A 319 -2.40 0.07 22.73
CA ASP A 319 -2.51 -1.30 22.26
C ASP A 319 -1.13 -1.98 22.13
N ALA A 320 -0.13 -1.27 21.61
CA ALA A 320 1.25 -1.76 21.56
C ALA A 320 1.83 -1.96 22.97
N GLN A 321 1.56 -1.04 23.91
CA GLN A 321 1.95 -1.16 25.33
C GLN A 321 1.28 -2.35 26.00
N ALA A 322 -0.02 -2.52 25.78
CA ALA A 322 -0.79 -3.63 26.32
C ALA A 322 -0.24 -4.98 25.86
N ALA A 323 0.02 -5.12 24.55
CA ALA A 323 0.62 -6.31 23.98
C ALA A 323 2.04 -6.57 24.54
N MET A 324 2.86 -5.52 24.68
CA MET A 324 4.18 -5.61 25.31
C MET A 324 4.07 -6.13 26.74
N LEU A 325 3.19 -5.56 27.56
CA LEU A 325 3.05 -5.96 28.96
C LEU A 325 2.54 -7.39 29.12
N LEU A 326 1.58 -7.81 28.29
CA LEU A 326 1.12 -9.20 28.24
C LEU A 326 2.27 -10.17 27.96
N TYR A 327 3.11 -9.85 26.98
CA TYR A 327 4.31 -10.64 26.67
C TYR A 327 5.31 -10.65 27.82
N LEU A 328 5.65 -9.48 28.39
CA LEU A 328 6.63 -9.38 29.47
C LEU A 328 6.21 -10.15 30.72
N THR A 329 4.93 -10.07 31.08
CA THR A 329 4.34 -10.82 32.21
C THR A 329 4.51 -12.32 32.04
N HIS A 330 4.42 -12.83 30.80
CA HIS A 330 4.51 -14.26 30.50
C HIS A 330 5.83 -14.66 29.82
N LYS A 331 6.83 -13.77 29.78
CA LYS A 331 8.05 -13.91 28.97
C LYS A 331 8.83 -15.19 29.29
N LYS A 332 8.99 -15.50 30.58
CA LYS A 332 9.74 -16.67 31.05
C LYS A 332 9.16 -17.96 30.49
N GLU A 333 7.85 -18.15 30.63
CA GLU A 333 7.14 -19.34 30.15
C GLU A 333 7.05 -19.37 28.62
N TRP A 334 6.78 -18.22 28.00
CA TRP A 334 6.71 -18.08 26.55
C TRP A 334 8.03 -18.50 25.89
N GLU A 335 9.14 -17.91 26.30
CA GLU A 335 10.46 -18.21 25.72
C GLU A 335 10.89 -19.66 26.00
N LYS A 336 10.60 -20.20 27.18
CA LYS A 336 10.83 -21.62 27.50
C LYS A 336 10.07 -22.54 26.54
N SER A 337 8.80 -22.24 26.26
CA SER A 337 7.96 -23.04 25.36
C SER A 337 8.48 -23.06 23.92
N LEU A 338 9.08 -21.95 23.45
CA LEU A 338 9.65 -21.86 22.11
C LEU A 338 10.96 -22.66 22.00
N ARG A 339 11.81 -22.63 23.04
CA ARG A 339 13.04 -23.44 23.10
C ARG A 339 12.73 -24.93 23.09
N GLN A 340 11.71 -25.37 23.83
CA GLN A 340 11.30 -26.77 23.89
C GLN A 340 10.77 -27.28 22.53
N LYS A 341 9.99 -26.46 21.80
CA LYS A 341 9.54 -26.82 20.45
C LYS A 341 10.69 -27.02 19.47
N LYS A 342 11.78 -26.26 19.61
CA LYS A 342 12.98 -26.42 18.78
C LYS A 342 13.72 -27.72 19.05
N ARG A 343 13.72 -28.23 20.29
CA ARG A 343 14.38 -29.50 20.64
C ARG A 343 13.61 -30.74 20.17
N LYS A 344 12.34 -30.57 19.79
CA LYS A 344 11.45 -31.65 19.33
C LYS A 344 11.30 -31.71 17.81
N LYS A 345 11.87 -30.75 17.10
CA LYS A 345 12.03 -30.74 15.65
C LYS A 345 13.48 -31.04 15.34
#